data_AF-A0A3B0V0A7-F1
#
_entry.id   AF-A0A3B0V0A7-F1
#
_cell.length_a   1.000
_cell.length_b   1.000
_cell.length_c   1.000
_cell.angle_alpha   90.00
_cell.angle_beta   90.00
_cell.angle_gamma   90.00
#
_symmetry.space_group_name_H-M   'P 1'
#
loop_
_entity.id
_entity.type
_entity.pdbx_description
1 polymer ?
#
loop_
_entity_poly.entity_id
_entity_poly.type
_entity_poly.pdbx_seq_one_letter_code
_entity_poly.pdbx_strand_id
1 'polypeptide(L)'
;MESIVKLKDIATNMYLEPAEETNLRPAPQVAPCGQVVTSRNSPNQQDALGISHAVMPGGKTMPMLKTLLTSACERNCFYCPFRAGR
;
A
#
# COMPACT_ATOMS: atom_id res chain seq x y z
N MET A 1 -9.21 -13.95 -16.88
CA MET A 1 -7.77 -14.05 -16.58
C MET A 1 -7.13 -12.70 -16.27
N GLU A 2 -7.26 -11.69 -17.14
CA GLU A 2 -6.59 -10.37 -17.01
C GLU A 2 -6.88 -9.57 -15.73
N SER A 3 -8.11 -9.60 -15.21
CA SER A 3 -8.47 -8.81 -14.01
C SER A 3 -7.78 -9.30 -12.75
N ILE A 4 -7.60 -10.61 -12.59
CA ILE A 4 -6.93 -11.22 -11.43
C ILE A 4 -5.45 -10.82 -11.40
N VAL A 5 -4.80 -10.73 -12.56
CA VAL A 5 -3.40 -10.28 -12.66
C VAL A 5 -3.28 -8.83 -12.19
N LYS A 6 -4.15 -7.94 -12.68
CA LYS A 6 -4.17 -6.53 -12.26
C LYS A 6 -4.50 -6.33 -10.78
N LEU A 7 -5.34 -7.19 -10.22
CA LEU A 7 -5.64 -7.20 -8.79
C LEU A 7 -4.42 -7.63 -7.97
N LYS A 8 -3.62 -8.59 -8.47
CA LYS A 8 -2.37 -9.00 -7.80
C LYS A 8 -1.35 -7.87 -7.73
N ASP A 9 -1.22 -7.05 -8.77
CA ASP A 9 -0.27 -5.92 -8.79
C ASP A 9 -0.54 -4.85 -7.72
N ILE A 10 -1.82 -4.69 -7.33
CA ILE A 10 -2.23 -3.71 -6.31
C ILE A 10 -2.43 -4.35 -4.93
N ALA A 11 -2.48 -5.68 -4.84
CA ALA A 11 -2.63 -6.41 -3.59
C ALA A 11 -1.34 -6.43 -2.75
N THR A 12 -0.23 -5.92 -3.29
CA THR A 12 1.11 -5.90 -2.67
C THR A 12 1.09 -5.41 -1.22
N ASN A 13 0.26 -4.41 -0.90
CA ASN A 13 0.18 -3.80 0.43
C ASN A 13 -1.17 -4.04 1.12
N MET A 14 -2.02 -4.94 0.59
CA MET A 14 -3.36 -5.20 1.12
C MET A 14 -3.32 -5.97 2.44
N TYR A 15 -2.19 -6.59 2.78
CA TYR A 15 -1.97 -7.26 4.06
C TYR A 15 -1.87 -6.29 5.25
N LEU A 16 -1.75 -4.97 5.00
CA LEU A 16 -1.65 -3.93 6.04
C LEU A 16 -3.01 -3.54 6.64
N GLU A 17 -3.93 -4.48 6.81
CA GLU A 17 -5.28 -4.17 7.28
C GLU A 17 -5.24 -3.54 8.70
N PRO A 18 -5.69 -2.28 8.89
CA PRO A 18 -5.61 -1.60 10.18
C PRO A 18 -6.48 -2.22 11.29
N ALA A 19 -7.36 -3.17 10.95
CA ALA A 19 -8.47 -3.60 11.79
C ALA A 19 -8.24 -4.94 12.52
N GLU A 20 -7.21 -5.73 12.18
CA GLU A 20 -7.08 -7.13 12.67
C GLU A 20 -5.87 -7.40 13.60
N GLU A 21 -5.31 -6.39 14.26
CA GLU A 21 -4.16 -6.55 15.17
C GLU A 21 -4.49 -7.12 16.57
N THR A 22 -5.59 -7.88 16.71
CA THR A 22 -6.14 -8.21 18.04
C THR A 22 -5.53 -9.44 18.72
N ASN A 23 -4.68 -10.23 18.06
CA ASN A 23 -4.25 -11.55 18.58
C ASN A 23 -2.73 -11.76 18.77
N LEU A 24 -1.88 -10.76 18.54
CA LEU A 24 -0.44 -10.90 18.75
C LEU A 24 -0.06 -10.58 20.21
N ARG A 25 0.54 -11.55 20.91
CA ARG A 25 1.10 -11.38 22.26
C ARG A 25 2.59 -11.69 22.25
N PRO A 26 3.49 -10.74 22.59
CA PRO A 26 3.19 -9.37 23.00
C PRO A 26 2.59 -8.54 21.85
N ALA A 27 1.80 -7.51 22.21
CA ALA A 27 1.27 -6.59 21.22
C ALA A 27 2.44 -5.97 20.44
N PRO A 28 2.49 -6.13 19.11
CA PRO A 28 3.53 -5.51 18.32
C PRO A 28 3.49 -3.99 18.51
N GLN A 29 4.65 -3.34 18.54
CA GLN A 29 4.70 -1.88 18.47
C GLN A 29 4.30 -1.49 17.06
N VAL A 30 3.04 -1.15 16.85
CA VAL A 30 2.52 -0.88 15.51
C VAL A 30 2.63 0.61 15.25
N ALA A 31 3.33 0.99 14.19
CA ALA A 31 3.40 2.38 13.75
C ALA A 31 2.00 2.85 13.29
N PRO A 32 1.69 4.16 13.28
CA PRO A 32 0.39 4.69 12.84
C PRO A 32 -0.07 4.26 11.43
N CYS A 33 0.84 3.67 10.64
CA CYS A 33 0.60 3.05 9.34
C CYS A 33 0.27 1.54 9.39
N GLY A 34 0.03 0.94 10.56
CA GLY A 34 -0.32 -0.49 10.69
C GLY A 34 0.88 -1.45 10.64
N GLN A 35 2.12 -0.97 10.81
CA GLN A 35 3.31 -1.82 10.72
C GLN A 35 3.90 -2.19 12.08
N VAL A 36 4.01 -3.50 12.34
CA VAL A 36 4.77 -4.06 13.46
C VAL A 36 6.25 -3.65 13.36
N VAL A 37 6.71 -2.80 14.27
CA VAL A 37 8.10 -2.36 14.41
C VAL A 37 8.92 -3.53 15.00
N THR A 38 9.30 -4.49 14.16
CA THR A 38 10.41 -5.40 14.48
C THR A 38 11.71 -4.67 14.17
N SER A 39 12.60 -4.61 15.17
CA SER A 39 13.92 -3.97 15.15
C SER A 39 14.53 -3.69 13.76
N ARG A 40 14.53 -2.39 13.41
CA ARG A 40 15.37 -1.61 12.47
C ARG A 40 16.18 -2.38 11.41
N ASN A 41 15.94 -1.99 10.15
CA ASN A 41 16.80 -2.14 8.96
C ASN A 41 16.77 -3.46 8.18
N SER A 42 15.59 -3.89 7.72
CA SER A 42 15.56 -4.67 6.47
C SER A 42 15.28 -3.74 5.28
N PRO A 43 16.07 -3.75 4.19
CA PRO A 43 15.79 -2.94 2.99
C PRO A 43 14.41 -3.24 2.39
N ASN A 44 13.85 -4.41 2.70
CA ASN A 44 12.52 -4.86 2.30
C ASN A 44 11.35 -4.15 3.03
N GLN A 45 11.61 -3.41 4.12
CA GLN A 45 10.56 -2.72 4.90
C GLN A 45 10.07 -1.41 4.24
N GLN A 46 10.85 -0.82 3.33
CA GLN A 46 10.48 0.44 2.68
C GLN A 46 9.43 0.21 1.59
N ASP A 47 9.53 -0.91 0.87
CA ASP A 47 8.53 -1.34 -0.12
C ASP A 47 7.23 -1.81 0.56
N ALA A 48 7.37 -2.46 1.71
CA ALA A 48 6.26 -2.94 2.55
C ALA A 48 5.25 -1.85 2.94
N LEU A 49 5.64 -0.58 2.97
CA LEU A 49 4.78 0.52 3.40
C LEU A 49 4.08 1.24 2.23
N GLY A 50 4.31 0.84 0.98
CA GLY A 50 3.78 1.57 -0.19
C GLY A 50 4.31 3.01 -0.30
N ILE A 51 5.52 3.26 0.18
CA ILE A 51 6.19 4.57 0.09
C ILE A 51 6.73 4.74 -1.32
N SER A 52 6.28 5.77 -2.02
CA SER A 52 6.77 6.14 -3.35
C SER A 52 7.45 7.49 -3.32
N HIS A 53 8.42 7.72 -4.21
CA HIS A 53 9.19 8.95 -4.24
C HIS A 53 8.64 9.90 -5.30
N ALA A 54 8.15 11.07 -4.88
CA ALA A 54 7.74 12.14 -5.78
C ALA A 54 8.93 13.03 -6.15
N VAL A 55 9.02 13.42 -7.42
CA VAL A 55 10.08 14.32 -7.92
C VAL A 55 9.70 15.77 -7.60
N MET A 56 10.60 16.48 -6.94
CA MET A 56 10.48 17.90 -6.62
C MET A 56 11.23 18.77 -7.65
N PRO A 57 10.86 20.05 -7.82
CA PRO A 57 11.67 21.01 -8.55
C PRO A 57 13.13 21.01 -8.06
N GLY A 58 14.08 21.02 -9.00
CA GLY A 58 15.51 20.92 -8.68
C GLY A 58 16.04 19.49 -8.48
N GLY A 59 15.28 18.47 -8.90
CA GLY A 59 15.77 17.08 -8.98
C GLY A 59 15.82 16.32 -7.66
N LYS A 60 15.34 16.92 -6.57
CA LYS A 60 15.21 16.24 -5.27
C LYS A 60 13.99 15.31 -5.28
N THR A 61 13.99 14.31 -4.41
CA THR A 61 12.84 13.43 -4.22
C THR A 61 12.31 13.54 -2.80
N MET A 62 10.98 13.37 -2.65
CA MET A 62 10.31 13.32 -1.36
C MET A 62 9.57 11.98 -1.20
N PRO A 63 9.76 11.25 -0.09
CA PRO A 63 8.99 10.03 0.18
C PRO A 63 7.53 10.39 0.48
N MET A 64 6.60 9.74 -0.22
CA MET A 64 5.16 9.89 -0.07
C MET A 64 4.51 8.54 0.20
N LEU A 65 3.71 8.47 1.26
CA LEU A 65 2.85 7.33 1.55
C LEU A 65 1.64 7.36 0.61
N LYS A 66 1.44 6.30 -0.17
CA LYS A 66 0.25 6.13 -1.02
C LYS A 66 -0.73 5.17 -0.36
N THR A 67 -1.85 5.69 0.11
CA THR A 67 -2.96 4.90 0.64
C THR A 67 -4.16 4.94 -0.29
N LEU A 68 -4.84 3.80 -0.46
CA LEU A 68 -6.07 3.71 -1.23
C LEU A 68 -7.25 4.07 -0.32
N LEU A 69 -7.89 5.22 -0.59
CA LEU A 69 -9.08 5.67 0.16
C LEU A 69 -10.37 5.02 -0.37
N THR A 70 -10.43 4.74 -1.66
CA THR A 70 -11.58 4.10 -2.32
C THR A 70 -11.14 3.33 -3.56
N SER A 71 -11.80 2.19 -3.79
CA SER A 71 -11.69 1.39 -5.00
C SER A 71 -12.79 1.69 -6.02
N ALA A 72 -13.75 2.56 -5.70
CA ALA A 72 -14.82 2.94 -6.62
C ALA A 72 -14.34 4.06 -7.56
N CYS A 73 -14.41 3.83 -8.88
CA CYS A 73 -14.12 4.84 -9.88
C CYS A 73 -15.24 4.92 -10.94
N GLU A 74 -15.65 6.14 -11.30
CA GLU A 74 -16.64 6.40 -12.36
C GLU A 74 -16.07 6.21 -13.77
N ARG A 75 -14.74 6.16 -13.92
CA ARG A 75 -14.07 6.09 -15.23
C ARG A 75 -13.93 4.66 -15.73
N ASN A 76 -14.16 4.46 -17.02
CA ASN A 76 -14.00 3.15 -17.67
C ASN A 76 -12.62 2.98 -18.35
N CYS A 77 -11.53 3.18 -17.60
CA CYS A 77 -10.18 3.00 -18.15
C CYS A 77 -9.85 1.52 -18.31
N PHE A 78 -9.63 1.03 -19.54
CA PHE A 78 -9.40 -0.41 -19.81
C PHE A 78 -8.15 -0.99 -19.14
N TYR A 79 -7.16 -0.15 -18.85
CA TYR A 79 -5.97 -0.55 -18.10
C TYR A 79 -6.23 -0.71 -16.59
N CYS A 80 -7.24 -0.03 -16.03
CA CYS A 80 -7.50 0.02 -14.59
C CYS A 80 -8.34 -1.19 -14.12
N PRO A 81 -7.97 -1.84 -12.99
CA PRO A 81 -8.80 -2.88 -12.36
C PRO A 81 -10.09 -2.30 -11.75
N PHE A 82 -10.04 -1.08 -11.21
CA PHE A 82 -11.14 -0.39 -10.52
C PHE A 82 -12.08 0.41 -11.44
N ARG A 83 -12.08 0.11 -12.73
CA ARG A 83 -12.88 0.83 -13.72
C ARG A 83 -14.38 0.59 -13.47
N ALA A 84 -15.21 1.56 -13.85
CA ALA A 84 -16.67 1.42 -13.76
C ALA A 84 -17.19 0.17 -14.51
N GLY A 85 -18.14 -0.54 -13.89
CA GLY A 85 -18.80 -1.72 -14.48
C GLY A 85 -18.00 -3.02 -14.38
N ARG A 86 -17.04 -3.10 -13.46
CA ARG A 86 -16.37 -4.33 -13.02
C ARG A 86 -16.56 -4.54 -11.53
#